data_AF-A0A433RKJ4-F1
#
_entry.id   AF-A0A433RKJ4-F1
#
_cell.length_a   1.000
_cell.length_b   1.000
_cell.length_c   1.000
_cell.angle_alpha   90.00
_cell.angle_beta   90.00
_cell.angle_gamma   90.00
#
_symmetry.space_group_name_H-M   'P 1'
#
loop_
_entity.id
_entity.type
_entity.pdbx_description
1 polymer ?
#
loop_
_entity_poly.entity_id
_entity_poly.type
_entity_poly.pdbx_seq_one_letter_code
_entity_poly.pdbx_strand_id
1 'polypeptide(L)'
;MSLGFEHIDVLSDHPLNSTGKAMYTGKAMITFIDHEIVESFLYDTTGIKGKSRIDVEEDAQKKELQISELLLDFEVLKEEQLQKTDNYFVHRFDGILSRKYNADFGYCTLKYKSLIIEWDELIDRAWFEER
;
A
#
# COMPACT_ATOMS: atom_id res chain seq x y z
N MET A 1 13.08 -0.90 5.10
CA MET A 1 12.11 0.20 5.41
C MET A 1 11.09 -0.37 6.36
N SER A 2 10.65 0.40 7.36
CA SER A 2 9.62 -0.04 8.30
C SER A 2 8.45 0.94 8.26
N LEU A 3 7.23 0.41 8.14
CA LEU A 3 5.97 1.14 8.03
C LEU A 3 5.07 0.75 9.18
N GLY A 4 4.63 1.73 9.96
CA GLY A 4 3.70 1.54 11.06
C GLY A 4 2.26 1.72 10.61
N PHE A 5 1.39 0.84 11.09
CA PHE A 5 -0.04 0.86 10.84
C PHE A 5 -0.80 0.90 12.17
N GLU A 6 -1.92 1.60 12.19
CA GLU A 6 -2.82 1.56 13.35
C GLU A 6 -3.43 0.18 13.54
N HIS A 7 -3.67 -0.53 12.43
CA HIS A 7 -4.11 -1.92 12.38
C HIS A 7 -3.89 -2.55 11.00
N ILE A 8 -4.01 -3.87 10.94
CA ILE A 8 -4.24 -4.65 9.73
C ILE A 8 -5.45 -5.56 9.96
N ASP A 9 -6.24 -5.80 8.90
CA ASP A 9 -7.30 -6.81 8.93
C ASP A 9 -6.72 -8.16 8.46
N VAL A 10 -6.73 -9.14 9.35
CA VAL A 10 -6.26 -10.50 9.10
C VAL A 10 -7.46 -11.37 8.70
N LEU A 11 -7.47 -11.84 7.46
CA LEU A 11 -8.56 -12.64 6.91
C LEU A 11 -8.77 -13.97 7.66
N SER A 12 -9.98 -14.52 7.56
CA SER A 12 -10.40 -15.75 8.27
C SER A 12 -9.62 -17.00 7.86
N ASP A 13 -9.04 -17.00 6.66
CA ASP A 13 -8.24 -18.08 6.09
C ASP A 13 -6.73 -17.91 6.32
N HIS A 14 -6.31 -16.81 6.96
CA HIS A 14 -4.91 -16.57 7.22
C HIS A 14 -4.36 -17.62 8.22
N PRO A 15 -3.18 -18.24 7.97
CA PRO A 15 -2.69 -19.36 8.78
C PRO A 15 -2.39 -18.99 10.25
N LEU A 16 -2.16 -17.71 10.53
CA LEU A 16 -1.96 -17.19 11.88
C LEU A 16 -3.25 -16.65 12.54
N ASN A 17 -4.39 -16.77 11.85
CA ASN A 17 -5.70 -16.45 12.39
C ASN A 17 -6.47 -17.73 12.71
N SER A 18 -6.48 -18.12 13.98
CA SER A 18 -7.15 -19.34 14.45
C SER A 18 -8.64 -19.15 14.76
N THR A 19 -9.19 -17.94 14.59
CA THR A 19 -10.56 -17.62 15.02
C THR A 19 -11.64 -18.06 14.03
N GLY A 20 -11.26 -18.34 12.78
CA GLY A 20 -12.19 -18.66 11.69
C GLY A 20 -13.02 -17.47 11.20
N LYS A 21 -12.67 -16.25 11.61
CA LYS A 21 -13.31 -14.98 11.24
C LYS A 21 -12.26 -13.96 10.83
N ALA A 22 -12.57 -13.00 9.96
CA ALA A 22 -11.66 -11.89 9.73
C ALA A 22 -11.54 -11.04 11.01
N MET A 23 -10.32 -10.80 11.44
CA MET A 23 -9.99 -10.13 12.70
C MET A 23 -9.16 -8.89 12.44
N TYR A 24 -9.46 -7.84 13.19
CA TYR A 24 -8.72 -6.59 13.25
C TYR A 24 -7.60 -6.71 14.30
N THR A 25 -6.38 -6.30 13.95
CA THR A 25 -5.25 -6.24 14.89
C THR A 25 -5.20 -4.92 15.65
N GLY A 26 -4.39 -4.87 16.71
CA GLY A 26 -3.82 -3.61 17.20
C GLY A 26 -2.78 -3.04 16.23
N LYS A 27 -1.88 -2.20 16.76
CA LYS A 27 -0.76 -1.64 15.98
C LYS A 27 -0.01 -2.75 15.26
N ALA A 28 0.36 -2.48 14.01
CA ALA A 28 1.15 -3.38 13.20
C ALA A 28 2.35 -2.66 12.59
N MET A 29 3.39 -3.43 12.29
CA MET A 29 4.61 -2.97 11.64
C MET A 29 4.90 -3.88 10.45
N ILE A 30 5.19 -3.27 9.31
CA ILE A 30 5.68 -3.98 8.12
C ILE A 30 7.12 -3.56 7.88
N THR A 31 8.04 -4.51 7.86
CA THR A 31 9.46 -4.29 7.62
C THR A 31 9.92 -5.00 6.35
N PHE A 32 10.45 -4.22 5.41
CA PHE A 32 11.11 -4.69 4.19
C PHE A 32 12.62 -4.82 4.43
N ILE A 33 13.15 -6.03 4.30
CA ILE A 33 14.57 -6.38 4.50
C ILE A 33 15.30 -6.39 3.15
N ASP A 34 16.52 -5.85 3.13
CA ASP A 34 17.37 -5.70 1.93
C ASP A 34 16.57 -5.13 0.74
N HIS A 35 16.00 -3.95 0.98
CA HIS A 35 15.04 -3.31 0.08
C HIS A 35 15.68 -2.19 -0.75
N GLU A 36 15.10 -1.97 -1.92
CA GLU A 36 15.43 -0.94 -2.89
C GLU A 36 14.11 -0.32 -3.38
N ILE A 37 14.04 1.01 -3.37
CA ILE A 37 12.92 1.75 -3.98
C ILE A 37 13.24 1.86 -5.47
N VAL A 38 12.46 1.18 -6.29
CA VAL A 38 12.65 1.16 -7.74
C VAL A 38 11.97 2.38 -8.36
N GLU A 39 10.72 2.64 -7.97
CA GLU A 39 9.92 3.76 -8.47
C GLU A 39 9.00 4.29 -7.37
N SER A 40 8.68 5.58 -7.42
CA SER A 40 7.73 6.25 -6.54
C SER A 40 7.17 7.46 -7.26
N PHE A 41 5.92 7.38 -7.70
CA PHE A 41 5.31 8.36 -8.59
C PHE A 41 3.91 8.77 -8.15
N LEU A 42 3.63 10.05 -8.36
CA LEU A 42 2.31 10.67 -8.32
C LEU A 42 1.85 10.96 -9.75
N TYR A 43 0.58 10.70 -10.03
CA TYR A 43 -0.12 11.20 -11.21
C TYR A 43 -0.83 12.51 -10.85
N ASP A 44 -0.15 13.65 -11.03
CA ASP A 44 -0.66 14.96 -10.62
C ASP A 44 -1.72 15.47 -11.60
N THR A 45 -2.94 15.65 -11.12
CA THR A 45 -4.08 16.12 -11.90
C THR A 45 -4.39 17.61 -11.73
N THR A 46 -3.63 18.34 -10.89
CA THR A 46 -3.90 19.74 -10.50
C THR A 46 -4.00 20.70 -11.70
N GLY A 47 -3.29 20.39 -12.79
CA GLY A 47 -3.27 21.21 -14.00
C GLY A 47 -4.46 20.99 -14.95
N ILE A 48 -5.26 19.93 -14.75
CA ILE A 48 -6.31 19.51 -15.68
C ILE A 48 -7.58 20.33 -15.43
N LYS A 49 -8.10 20.97 -16.47
CA LYS A 49 -9.33 21.78 -16.40
C LYS A 49 -10.29 21.43 -17.54
N GLY A 50 -11.59 21.45 -17.24
CA GLY A 50 -12.64 21.35 -18.26
C GLY A 50 -12.86 19.95 -18.86
N LYS A 51 -12.25 18.89 -18.30
CA LYS A 51 -12.54 17.50 -18.67
C LYS A 51 -13.61 16.90 -17.75
N SER A 52 -14.59 16.23 -18.32
CA SER A 52 -15.63 15.50 -17.58
C SER A 52 -15.16 14.15 -17.05
N ARG A 53 -14.12 13.59 -17.66
CA ARG A 53 -13.45 12.36 -17.25
C ARG A 53 -11.94 12.54 -17.46
N ILE A 54 -11.17 12.15 -16.45
CA ILE A 54 -9.71 12.17 -16.48
C ILE A 54 -9.26 10.72 -16.67
N ASP A 55 -8.47 10.47 -17.71
CA ASP A 55 -7.69 9.24 -17.80
C ASP A 55 -6.34 9.52 -17.15
N VAL A 56 -6.10 8.96 -15.97
CA VAL A 56 -4.97 9.32 -15.12
C VAL A 56 -3.63 8.98 -15.79
N GLU A 57 -3.56 7.90 -16.57
CA GLU A 57 -2.32 7.48 -17.21
C GLU A 57 -1.95 8.37 -18.41
N GLU A 58 -2.95 8.93 -19.09
CA GLU A 58 -2.76 9.77 -20.27
C GLU A 58 -2.72 11.28 -19.96
N ASP A 59 -3.55 11.71 -19.01
CA ASP A 59 -3.83 13.14 -18.78
C ASP A 59 -2.99 13.74 -17.64
N ALA A 60 -2.62 12.94 -16.65
CA ALA A 60 -1.94 13.43 -15.48
C ALA A 60 -0.44 13.64 -15.73
N GLN A 61 0.14 14.60 -15.04
CA GLN A 61 1.59 14.75 -15.04
C GLN A 61 2.20 13.73 -14.08
N LYS A 62 2.95 12.75 -14.61
CA LYS A 62 3.72 11.83 -13.78
C LYS A 62 4.88 12.59 -13.11
N LYS A 63 4.89 12.61 -11.77
CA LYS A 63 5.88 13.28 -10.93
C LYS A 63 6.53 12.28 -10.00
N GLU A 64 7.86 12.21 -10.04
CA GLU A 64 8.62 11.42 -9.07
C GLU A 64 8.50 12.06 -7.68
N LEU A 65 8.26 11.22 -6.67
CA LEU A 65 8.17 11.64 -5.27
C LEU A 65 9.16 10.84 -4.43
N GLN A 66 9.68 11.48 -3.39
CA GLN A 66 10.36 10.77 -2.32
C GLN A 66 9.39 9.77 -1.68
N ILE A 67 9.82 8.54 -1.44
CA ILE A 67 8.95 7.47 -0.94
C ILE A 67 8.28 7.85 0.39
N SER A 68 8.98 8.58 1.25
CA SER A 68 8.47 9.02 2.55
C SER A 68 7.34 10.04 2.42
N GLU A 69 7.33 10.82 1.33
CA GLU A 69 6.21 11.71 1.04
C GLU A 69 5.04 10.96 0.41
N LEU A 70 5.32 9.99 -0.46
CA LEU A 70 4.29 9.19 -1.11
C LEU A 70 3.52 8.35 -0.09
N LEU A 71 4.23 7.70 0.84
CA LEU A 71 3.64 6.78 1.82
C LEU A 71 2.90 7.48 2.98
N LEU A 72 2.93 8.81 3.06
CA LEU A 72 2.17 9.56 4.06
C LEU A 72 0.67 9.46 3.74
N ASP A 73 -0.09 8.81 4.62
CA ASP A 73 -1.52 8.48 4.46
C ASP A 73 -1.84 7.81 3.11
N PHE A 74 -0.94 6.96 2.62
CA PHE A 74 -1.13 6.23 1.37
C PHE A 74 -2.07 5.05 1.57
N GLU A 75 -3.17 5.03 0.82
CA GLU A 75 -4.12 3.93 0.80
C GLU A 75 -3.81 3.01 -0.38
N VAL A 76 -3.31 1.80 -0.10
CA VAL A 76 -3.05 0.79 -1.11
C VAL A 76 -4.38 0.25 -1.64
N LEU A 77 -4.62 0.41 -2.93
CA LEU A 77 -5.81 -0.12 -3.62
C LEU A 77 -5.51 -1.41 -4.37
N LYS A 78 -4.28 -1.55 -4.89
CA LYS A 78 -3.85 -2.71 -5.65
C LYS A 78 -2.40 -3.02 -5.33
N GLU A 79 -2.14 -4.31 -5.19
CA GLU A 79 -0.80 -4.87 -5.12
C GLU A 79 -0.59 -5.77 -6.34
N GLU A 80 0.59 -5.70 -6.93
CA GLU A 80 0.99 -6.55 -8.05
C GLU A 80 2.43 -7.03 -7.90
N GLN A 81 2.62 -8.35 -7.78
CA GLN A 81 3.93 -8.98 -7.83
C GLN A 81 4.45 -9.02 -9.27
N LEU A 82 5.30 -8.04 -9.62
CA LEU A 82 5.93 -7.92 -10.94
C LEU A 82 6.99 -9.00 -11.19
N GLN A 83 7.73 -9.38 -10.14
CA GLN A 83 8.79 -10.37 -10.25
C GLN A 83 8.99 -11.14 -8.95
N LYS A 84 9.27 -12.43 -9.09
CA LYS A 84 9.73 -13.30 -8.00
C LYS A 84 10.94 -14.10 -8.47
N THR A 85 12.01 -14.04 -7.71
CA THR A 85 13.21 -14.86 -7.89
C THR A 85 13.53 -15.56 -6.58
N ASP A 86 14.55 -16.41 -6.57
CA ASP A 86 15.01 -17.09 -5.36
C ASP A 86 15.53 -16.13 -4.28
N ASN A 87 15.93 -14.90 -4.67
CA ASN A 87 16.63 -13.96 -3.79
C ASN A 87 15.86 -12.67 -3.50
N TYR A 88 14.85 -12.33 -4.31
CA TYR A 88 14.09 -11.09 -4.14
C TYR A 88 12.70 -11.17 -4.76
N PHE A 89 11.85 -10.28 -4.26
CA PHE A 89 10.53 -9.94 -4.76
C PHE A 89 10.57 -8.53 -5.32
N VAL A 90 9.77 -8.27 -6.36
CA VAL A 90 9.49 -6.92 -6.86
C VAL A 90 7.98 -6.76 -6.89
N HIS A 91 7.47 -5.85 -6.07
CA HIS A 91 6.05 -5.57 -5.94
C HIS A 91 5.79 -4.11 -6.30
N ARG A 92 4.67 -3.88 -6.98
CA ARG A 92 4.10 -2.56 -7.20
C ARG A 92 2.87 -2.40 -6.34
N PHE A 93 2.78 -1.27 -5.67
CA PHE A 93 1.63 -0.86 -4.87
C PHE A 93 1.04 0.39 -5.50
N ASP A 94 -0.17 0.27 -6.04
CA ASP A 94 -0.95 1.38 -6.58
C ASP A 94 -1.98 1.82 -5.54
N GLY A 95 -2.19 3.12 -5.43
CA GLY A 95 -3.02 3.66 -4.36
C GLY A 95 -3.35 5.13 -4.50
N ILE A 96 -3.98 5.64 -3.45
CA ILE A 96 -4.40 7.03 -3.30
C ILE A 96 -3.45 7.71 -2.31
N LEU A 97 -2.93 8.88 -2.67
CA LEU A 97 -2.04 9.66 -1.80
C LEU A 97 -2.83 10.52 -0.80
N SER A 98 -2.13 11.08 0.20
CA SER A 98 -2.74 12.03 1.13
C SER A 98 -3.40 13.23 0.44
N ARG A 99 -4.26 13.92 1.20
CA ARG A 99 -4.91 15.18 0.76
C ARG A 99 -3.92 16.31 0.40
N LYS A 100 -2.65 16.22 0.83
CA LYS A 100 -1.57 17.12 0.36
C LYS A 100 -1.44 17.11 -1.17
N TYR A 101 -1.75 15.96 -1.79
CA TYR A 101 -1.71 15.74 -3.22
C TYR A 101 -3.12 15.54 -3.80
N ASN A 102 -4.13 16.23 -3.26
CA ASN A 102 -5.52 16.18 -3.72
C ASN A 102 -6.18 14.78 -3.71
N ALA A 103 -5.61 13.81 -2.97
CA ALA A 103 -6.00 12.41 -3.09
C ALA A 103 -5.88 11.88 -4.54
N ASP A 104 -4.87 12.37 -5.27
CA ASP A 104 -4.50 11.84 -6.57
C ASP A 104 -3.92 10.42 -6.44
N PHE A 105 -3.96 9.70 -7.57
CA PHE A 105 -3.38 8.38 -7.67
C PHE A 105 -1.87 8.43 -7.73
N GLY A 106 -1.24 7.39 -7.21
CA GLY A 106 0.18 7.17 -7.39
C GLY A 106 0.54 5.73 -7.11
N TYR A 107 1.82 5.43 -7.26
CA TYR A 107 2.31 4.09 -7.03
C TYR A 107 3.76 4.11 -6.57
N CYS A 108 4.15 3.05 -5.87
CA CYS A 108 5.55 2.75 -5.62
C CYS A 108 5.88 1.31 -5.99
N THR A 109 7.09 1.12 -6.51
CA THR A 109 7.64 -0.20 -6.81
C THR A 109 8.81 -0.45 -5.88
N LEU A 110 8.71 -1.53 -5.11
CA LEU A 110 9.72 -1.94 -4.15
C LEU A 110 10.30 -3.27 -4.57
N LYS A 111 11.63 -3.36 -4.53
CA LYS A 111 12.35 -4.62 -4.57
C LYS A 111 12.85 -4.94 -3.17
N TYR A 112 12.70 -6.18 -2.71
CA TYR A 112 13.12 -6.57 -1.37
C TYR A 112 13.39 -8.07 -1.28
N LYS A 113 14.19 -8.49 -0.30
CA LYS A 113 14.49 -9.91 -0.06
C LYS A 113 13.40 -10.62 0.73
N SER A 114 12.92 -10.00 1.80
CA SER A 114 11.84 -10.53 2.62
C SER A 114 11.00 -9.42 3.24
N LEU A 115 9.75 -9.76 3.52
CA LEU A 115 8.79 -8.94 4.25
C LEU A 115 8.55 -9.58 5.62
N ILE A 116 8.58 -8.76 6.67
CA ILE A 116 8.20 -9.17 8.01
C ILE A 116 6.99 -8.32 8.40
N ILE A 117 5.92 -8.97 8.83
CA ILE A 117 4.73 -8.32 9.37
C ILE A 117 4.64 -8.70 10.84
N GLU A 118 4.62 -7.70 11.71
CA GLU A 118 4.52 -7.85 13.16
C GLU A 118 3.25 -7.15 13.62
N TRP A 119 2.47 -7.79 14.48
CA TRP A 119 1.31 -7.20 15.13
C TRP A 119 1.20 -7.75 16.56
N ASP A 120 0.57 -7.00 17.45
CA ASP A 120 0.47 -7.38 18.87
C ASP A 120 -0.48 -8.58 19.06
N GLU A 121 -1.78 -8.34 18.97
CA GLU A 121 -2.83 -9.34 19.14
C GLU A 121 -4.02 -9.08 18.21
N LEU A 122 -4.84 -10.11 18.00
CA LEU A 122 -6.15 -9.98 17.36
C LEU A 122 -7.13 -9.40 18.39
N ILE A 123 -7.61 -8.18 18.16
CA ILE A 123 -8.37 -7.43 19.18
C ILE A 123 -9.88 -7.64 19.01
N ASP A 124 -10.40 -7.55 17.79
CA ASP A 124 -11.83 -7.69 17.50
C ASP A 124 -12.06 -8.16 16.06
N ARG A 125 -13.32 -8.34 15.65
CA ARG A 125 -13.67 -8.66 14.26
C ARG A 125 -13.37 -7.50 13.33
N ALA A 126 -12.92 -7.83 12.13
CA ALA A 126 -12.80 -6.84 11.06
C ALA A 126 -14.20 -6.27 10.73
N TRP A 127 -14.26 -5.00 10.34
CA TRP A 127 -15.51 -4.26 10.13
C TRP A 127 -16.43 -4.87 9.06
N PHE A 128 -15.88 -5.71 8.17
CA PHE A 128 -16.60 -6.38 7.09
C PHE A 128 -17.05 -7.82 7.42
N GLU A 129 -16.66 -8.37 8.56
CA GLU A 129 -16.98 -9.76 8.96
C GLU A 129 -18.48 -9.97 9.28
N GLU A 130 -19.20 -8.91 9.65
CA GLU A 130 -20.63 -8.99 10.01
C GLU A 130 -21.59 -8.70 8.84
N ARG A 131 -21.10 -8.71 7.59
CA ARG A 131 -21.92 -8.53 6.37
C ARG A 131 -22.36 -9.85 5.75
#